data_AF-K1PPW4-F1
#
_entry.id   AF-K1PPW4-F1
#
_cell.length_a   1.000
_cell.length_b   1.000
_cell.length_c   1.000
_cell.angle_alpha   90.00
_cell.angle_beta   90.00
_cell.angle_gamma   90.00
#
_symmetry.space_group_name_H-M   'P 1'
#
loop_
_entity.id
_entity.type
_entity.pdbx_description
1 polymer ?
#
loop_
_entity_poly.entity_id
_entity_poly.type
_entity_poly.pdbx_seq_one_letter_code
_entity_poly.pdbx_strand_id
1 'polypeptide(L)'
;MTDILVLGLDYDPSAQCELYNAAALCDPNGVYFGWALSRCPDHCGLCPVCKDTVDCRVYNASKICVPNGKYFEWSKQNCPAYCAYCQAPTRIIPCSDKLTNCVEYPPDLCTNNYYRVWVADNCRKFCGLCSGLDRVIDYSSVVG
;
A
#
# COMPACT_ATOMS: atom_id res chain seq x y z
N MET A 1 -24.30 1.55 12.52
CA MET A 1 -23.07 1.04 13.15
C MET A 1 -22.01 1.08 12.07
N THR A 2 -21.25 2.16 11.98
CA THR A 2 -20.25 2.36 10.92
C THR A 2 -18.91 2.58 11.59
N ASP A 3 -18.05 1.57 11.47
CA ASP A 3 -16.72 1.50 12.03
C ASP A 3 -15.76 2.50 11.35
N ILE A 4 -15.31 3.45 12.16
CA ILE A 4 -13.97 4.01 12.37
C ILE A 4 -12.79 3.60 11.43
N LEU A 5 -12.15 4.66 10.90
CA LEU A 5 -10.72 4.89 10.53
C LEU A 5 -10.00 3.99 9.51
N VAL A 6 -9.62 4.59 8.37
CA VAL A 6 -8.21 4.72 7.94
C VAL A 6 -8.01 6.07 7.25
N LEU A 7 -7.10 6.89 7.76
CA LEU A 7 -6.59 8.12 7.14
C LEU A 7 -5.73 7.75 5.91
N GLY A 8 -6.38 7.49 4.78
CA GLY A 8 -5.80 7.50 3.44
C GLY A 8 -6.59 8.51 2.63
N LEU A 9 -5.94 9.24 1.73
CA LEU A 9 -6.52 10.31 0.89
C LEU A 9 -8.03 10.14 0.74
N ASP A 10 -8.79 11.00 1.42
CA ASP A 10 -10.23 10.88 1.53
C ASP A 10 -10.80 10.85 0.10
N TYR A 11 -11.14 9.65 -0.40
CA TYR A 11 -11.98 9.54 -1.58
C TYR A 11 -13.29 10.23 -1.21
N ASP A 12 -13.47 11.45 -1.71
CA ASP A 12 -14.66 12.25 -1.46
C ASP A 12 -15.66 12.01 -2.61
N PRO A 13 -16.61 11.08 -2.45
CA PRO A 13 -17.62 10.83 -3.47
C PRO A 13 -18.51 12.06 -3.74
N SER A 14 -18.49 13.09 -2.87
CA SER A 14 -19.24 14.33 -3.09
C SER A 14 -18.54 15.32 -4.04
N ALA A 15 -17.24 15.12 -4.30
CA ALA A 15 -16.44 16.00 -5.16
C ALA A 15 -16.83 15.92 -6.65
N GLN A 16 -17.52 14.86 -7.09
CA GLN A 16 -18.06 14.72 -8.46
C GLN A 16 -17.02 15.08 -9.55
N CYS A 17 -15.78 14.62 -9.38
CA CYS A 17 -14.62 15.04 -10.19
C CYS A 17 -14.80 14.88 -11.71
N GLU A 18 -15.61 13.89 -12.12
CA GLU A 18 -15.94 13.62 -13.53
C GLU A 18 -16.72 14.75 -14.23
N LEU A 19 -17.33 15.66 -13.47
CA LEU A 19 -18.07 16.79 -14.00
C LEU A 19 -17.18 18.00 -14.34
N TYR A 20 -15.94 17.99 -13.88
CA TYR A 20 -15.00 19.10 -14.08
C TYR A 20 -14.15 18.90 -15.33
N ASN A 21 -13.66 20.03 -15.86
CA ASN A 21 -12.69 20.00 -16.93
C ASN A 21 -11.33 19.54 -16.38
N ALA A 22 -10.91 18.33 -16.74
CA ALA A 22 -9.65 17.75 -16.30
C ALA A 22 -8.42 18.62 -16.61
N ALA A 23 -8.36 19.26 -17.78
CA ALA A 23 -7.20 20.08 -18.16
C ALA A 23 -7.03 21.32 -17.24
N ALA A 24 -8.13 21.92 -16.79
CA ALA A 24 -8.10 23.06 -15.88
C ALA A 24 -7.99 22.66 -14.41
N LEU A 25 -8.67 21.57 -14.03
CA LEU A 25 -8.66 21.04 -12.67
C LEU A 25 -7.29 20.48 -12.28
N CYS A 26 -6.62 19.84 -13.25
CA CYS A 26 -5.40 19.07 -13.04
C CYS A 26 -4.12 19.78 -13.52
N ASP A 27 -4.21 21.05 -13.95
CA ASP A 27 -3.05 21.88 -14.30
C ASP A 27 -2.20 22.16 -13.04
N PRO A 28 -0.92 21.74 -12.97
CA PRO A 28 -0.04 22.00 -11.83
C PRO A 28 0.18 23.48 -11.51
N ASN A 29 -0.01 24.37 -12.48
CA ASN A 29 0.09 25.82 -12.30
C ASN A 29 -1.28 26.49 -12.07
N GLY A 30 -2.35 25.70 -12.07
CA GLY A 30 -3.71 26.15 -11.89
C GLY A 30 -4.07 26.40 -10.43
N VAL A 31 -4.96 27.36 -10.20
CA VAL A 31 -5.43 27.73 -8.84
C VAL A 31 -6.22 26.61 -8.15
N TYR A 32 -6.77 25.66 -8.92
CA TYR A 32 -7.53 24.52 -8.40
C TYR A 32 -6.67 23.27 -8.14
N PHE A 33 -5.40 23.28 -8.52
CA PHE A 33 -4.52 22.11 -8.41
C PHE A 33 -4.42 21.58 -6.97
N GLY A 34 -4.28 22.48 -5.99
CA GLY A 34 -4.22 22.10 -4.58
C GLY A 34 -5.52 21.45 -4.08
N TRP A 35 -6.67 21.92 -4.55
CA TRP A 35 -7.97 21.30 -4.25
C TRP A 35 -8.07 19.93 -4.93
N ALA A 36 -7.72 19.84 -6.22
CA ALA A 36 -7.78 18.62 -7.01
C ALA A 36 -6.86 17.52 -6.47
N LEU A 37 -5.67 17.87 -5.96
CA LEU A 37 -4.76 16.94 -5.30
C LEU A 37 -5.39 16.30 -4.06
N SER A 38 -6.22 17.04 -3.33
CA SER A 38 -6.85 16.57 -2.09
C SER A 38 -8.17 15.81 -2.28
N ARG A 39 -8.87 16.01 -3.41
CA ARG A 39 -10.24 15.51 -3.62
C ARG A 39 -10.44 14.70 -4.90
N CYS A 40 -9.59 14.90 -5.90
CA CYS A 40 -9.68 14.31 -7.23
C CYS A 40 -8.35 13.69 -7.74
N PRO A 41 -7.49 13.10 -6.88
CA PRO A 41 -6.16 12.65 -7.31
C PRO A 41 -6.22 11.58 -8.42
N ASP A 42 -7.21 10.68 -8.35
CA ASP A 42 -7.43 9.64 -9.36
C ASP A 42 -7.89 10.22 -10.70
N HIS A 43 -8.85 11.16 -10.67
CA HIS A 43 -9.38 11.82 -11.86
C HIS A 43 -8.29 12.61 -12.61
N CYS A 44 -7.38 13.22 -11.86
CA CYS A 44 -6.27 13.97 -12.43
C CYS A 44 -5.09 13.10 -12.88
N GLY A 45 -5.18 11.77 -12.76
CA GLY A 45 -4.05 10.88 -13.00
C GLY A 45 -2.85 11.22 -12.11
N LEU A 46 -3.11 11.91 -10.99
CA LEU A 46 -2.11 12.34 -10.00
C LEU A 46 -1.94 11.29 -8.92
N CYS A 47 -2.73 10.22 -8.93
CA CYS A 47 -2.28 8.97 -8.32
C CYS A 47 -0.97 8.61 -9.02
N PRO A 48 0.18 8.66 -8.32
CA PRO A 48 1.42 8.16 -8.90
C PRO A 48 1.13 6.73 -9.36
N VAL A 49 1.78 6.26 -10.44
CA VAL A 49 1.87 4.81 -10.68
C VAL A 49 2.13 4.18 -9.32
N CYS A 50 1.18 3.37 -8.84
CA CYS A 50 1.18 2.95 -7.44
C CYS A 50 2.26 1.90 -7.26
N LYS A 51 3.50 2.37 -7.26
CA LYS A 51 4.73 1.62 -7.28
C LYS A 51 5.60 2.14 -6.16
N ASP A 52 6.07 1.20 -5.37
CA ASP A 52 7.17 1.40 -4.46
C ASP A 52 8.46 1.30 -5.26
N THR A 53 9.34 2.28 -5.09
CA THR A 53 10.68 2.32 -5.73
C THR A 53 11.67 1.35 -5.09
N VAL A 54 11.29 0.78 -3.93
CA VAL A 54 12.05 -0.21 -3.16
C VAL A 54 11.07 -1.21 -2.54
N ASP A 55 11.53 -2.41 -2.13
CA ASP A 55 10.66 -3.32 -1.36
C ASP A 55 10.43 -2.77 0.05
N CYS A 56 9.35 -2.00 0.22
CA CYS A 56 9.07 -1.33 1.47
C CYS A 56 8.63 -2.25 2.61
N ARG A 57 8.37 -3.53 2.31
CA ARG A 57 8.00 -4.55 3.31
C ARG A 57 9.12 -4.84 4.30
N VAL A 58 10.37 -4.46 4.00
CA VAL A 58 11.52 -4.60 4.91
C VAL A 58 11.51 -3.56 6.04
N TYR A 59 10.81 -2.43 5.85
CA TYR A 59 10.73 -1.37 6.84
C TYR A 59 9.60 -1.61 7.84
N ASN A 60 9.58 -0.80 8.92
CA ASN A 60 8.50 -0.84 9.90
C ASN A 60 7.41 0.18 9.50
N ALA A 61 6.24 -0.30 9.08
CA ALA A 61 5.10 0.55 8.69
C ALA A 61 4.73 1.59 9.76
N SER A 62 4.75 1.23 11.05
CA SER A 62 4.48 2.15 12.17
C SER A 62 5.55 3.24 12.35
N LYS A 63 6.63 3.23 11.56
CA LYS A 63 7.65 4.27 11.53
C LYS A 63 7.67 5.03 10.22
N ILE A 64 7.58 4.33 9.09
CA ILE A 64 7.72 4.96 7.77
C ILE A 64 6.40 5.50 7.23
N CYS A 65 5.25 4.92 7.59
CA CYS A 65 3.95 5.31 7.06
C CYS A 65 3.20 6.33 7.94
N VAL A 66 3.86 6.88 8.97
CA VAL A 66 3.24 7.82 9.92
C VAL A 66 3.08 9.20 9.25
N PRO A 67 1.85 9.75 9.15
CA PRO A 67 1.63 11.09 8.64
C PRO A 67 2.45 12.15 9.39
N ASN A 68 3.11 13.05 8.67
CA ASN A 68 3.99 14.08 9.24
C ASN A 68 5.14 13.55 10.13
N GLY A 69 5.40 12.24 10.09
CA GLY A 69 6.53 11.63 10.78
C GLY A 69 7.86 11.93 10.11
N LYS A 70 8.97 11.63 10.79
CA LYS A 70 10.34 11.86 10.29
C LYS A 70 10.59 11.30 8.87
N TYR A 71 9.94 10.18 8.53
CA TYR A 71 10.12 9.48 7.25
C TYR A 71 8.96 9.69 6.28
N PHE A 72 7.99 10.54 6.60
CA PHE A 72 6.76 10.71 5.81
C PHE A 72 7.03 11.16 4.38
N GLU A 73 7.87 12.17 4.18
CA GLU A 73 8.18 12.64 2.82
C GLU A 73 8.98 11.60 2.02
N TRP A 74 9.83 10.83 2.68
CA TRP A 74 10.56 9.74 2.04
C TRP A 74 9.60 8.61 1.63
N SER A 75 8.69 8.18 2.52
CA SER A 75 7.76 7.09 2.24
C SER A 75 6.70 7.47 1.20
N LYS A 76 6.29 8.73 1.12
CA LYS A 76 5.44 9.24 0.03
C LYS A 76 6.05 9.01 -1.35
N GLN A 77 7.36 9.17 -1.46
CA GLN A 77 8.06 9.03 -2.73
C GLN A 77 8.44 7.59 -3.03
N ASN A 78 8.78 6.81 -2.01
CA ASN A 78 9.41 5.49 -2.19
C ASN A 78 8.49 4.31 -1.90
N CYS A 79 7.44 4.51 -1.09
CA CYS A 79 6.57 3.47 -0.56
C CYS A 79 5.06 3.81 -0.67
N PRO A 80 4.56 4.48 -1.74
CA PRO A 80 3.19 4.94 -1.78
C PRO A 80 2.18 3.77 -1.79
N ALA A 81 2.53 2.60 -2.34
CA ALA A 81 1.68 1.42 -2.30
C ALA A 81 1.72 0.77 -0.91
N TYR A 82 2.91 0.50 -0.37
CA TYR A 82 3.07 -0.11 0.96
C TYR A 82 2.44 0.72 2.09
N CYS A 83 2.56 2.05 2.02
CA CYS A 83 1.98 2.96 3.01
C CYS A 83 0.53 3.37 2.71
N ALA A 84 -0.09 2.78 1.68
CA ALA A 84 -1.47 3.06 1.27
C ALA A 84 -1.75 4.55 0.98
N TYR A 85 -0.77 5.25 0.39
CA TYR A 85 -0.94 6.61 -0.13
C TYR A 85 -1.54 6.63 -1.54
N CYS A 86 -1.59 5.49 -2.21
CA CYS A 86 -2.29 5.28 -3.48
C CYS A 86 -2.99 3.92 -3.49
N GLN A 87 -3.94 3.74 -4.42
CA GLN A 87 -4.62 2.47 -4.60
C GLN A 87 -3.73 1.47 -5.35
N ALA A 88 -3.11 0.55 -4.60
CA ALA A 88 -2.33 -0.53 -5.18
C ALA A 88 -3.25 -1.64 -5.76
N PRO A 89 -2.85 -2.31 -6.86
CA PRO A 89 -3.50 -3.54 -7.27
C PRO A 89 -3.42 -4.58 -6.16
N THR A 90 -4.53 -5.26 -5.91
CA THR A 90 -4.61 -6.35 -4.95
C THR A 90 -5.00 -7.64 -5.65
N ARG A 91 -4.57 -8.77 -5.08
CA ARG A 91 -4.99 -10.10 -5.50
C ARG A 91 -5.45 -10.90 -4.30
N ILE A 92 -6.39 -11.81 -4.55
CA ILE A 92 -6.82 -12.79 -3.55
C ILE A 92 -5.94 -14.02 -3.70
N ILE A 93 -5.32 -14.46 -2.60
CA ILE A 93 -4.48 -15.65 -2.56
C ILE A 93 -4.94 -16.62 -1.47
N PRO A 94 -4.85 -17.94 -1.68
CA PRO A 94 -5.12 -18.90 -0.63
C PRO A 94 -4.02 -18.88 0.43
N CYS A 95 -4.41 -19.13 1.68
CA CYS A 95 -3.48 -19.37 2.77
C CYS A 95 -2.78 -20.71 2.57
N SER A 96 -1.58 -20.65 2.01
CA SER A 96 -0.75 -21.80 1.70
C SER A 96 0.72 -21.41 1.81
N ASP A 97 1.56 -22.39 2.13
CA ASP A 97 3.01 -22.25 2.01
C ASP A 97 3.40 -22.43 0.55
N LYS A 98 4.31 -21.58 0.08
CA LYS A 98 4.91 -21.71 -1.25
C LYS A 98 5.97 -22.81 -1.26
N LEU A 99 6.73 -22.93 -0.18
CA LEU A 99 7.73 -23.98 -0.02
C LEU A 99 7.09 -25.20 0.66
N THR A 100 7.48 -26.39 0.21
CA THR A 100 6.98 -27.66 0.78
C THR A 100 7.68 -28.05 2.08
N ASN A 101 8.82 -27.44 2.38
CA ASN A 101 9.67 -27.79 3.52
C ASN A 101 9.63 -26.77 4.66
N CYS A 102 8.57 -25.97 4.76
CA CYS A 102 8.45 -24.95 5.81
C CYS A 102 8.57 -25.55 7.24
N VAL A 103 8.14 -26.80 7.41
CA VAL A 103 8.22 -27.56 8.68
C VAL A 103 9.63 -27.95 9.10
N GLU A 104 10.62 -27.90 8.19
CA GLU A 104 12.02 -28.22 8.49
C GLU A 104 12.77 -27.02 9.08
N TYR A 105 12.24 -25.81 8.90
CA TYR A 105 12.87 -24.61 9.45
C TYR A 105 12.59 -24.48 10.95
N PRO A 106 13.54 -23.90 11.72
CA PRO A 106 13.34 -23.59 13.12
C PRO A 106 12.09 -22.71 13.36
N PRO A 107 11.24 -22.99 14.37
CA PRO A 107 10.03 -22.22 14.62
C PRO A 107 10.25 -20.73 14.92
N ASP A 108 11.42 -20.37 15.46
CA ASP A 108 11.81 -18.98 15.72
C ASP A 108 12.03 -18.18 14.43
N LEU A 109 12.16 -18.84 13.28
CA LEU A 109 12.15 -18.18 11.97
C LEU A 109 10.89 -17.34 11.76
N CYS A 110 9.74 -17.81 12.28
CA CYS A 110 8.45 -17.14 12.15
C CYS A 110 8.38 -15.79 12.89
N THR A 111 9.20 -15.61 13.93
CA THR A 111 9.25 -14.37 14.73
C THR A 111 10.51 -13.55 14.46
N ASN A 112 11.44 -14.07 13.67
CA ASN A 112 12.68 -13.39 13.33
C ASN A 112 12.41 -12.23 12.35
N ASN A 113 12.65 -11.00 12.82
CA ASN A 113 12.38 -9.80 12.04
C ASN A 113 13.21 -9.70 10.74
N TYR A 114 14.39 -10.32 10.68
CA TYR A 114 15.21 -10.34 9.46
C TYR A 114 14.56 -11.17 8.34
N TYR A 115 13.79 -12.19 8.69
CA TYR A 115 13.16 -13.11 7.74
C TYR A 115 11.67 -12.84 7.52
N ARG A 116 11.11 -11.80 8.14
CA ARG A 116 9.66 -11.50 8.09
C ARG A 116 9.08 -11.49 6.66
N VAL A 117 9.76 -10.82 5.72
CA VAL A 117 9.29 -10.74 4.33
C VAL A 117 9.39 -12.11 3.65
N TRP A 118 10.52 -12.79 3.83
CA TRP A 118 10.73 -14.11 3.26
C TRP A 118 9.69 -15.12 3.79
N VAL A 119 9.40 -15.11 5.09
CA VAL A 119 8.39 -15.98 5.70
C VAL A 119 7.00 -15.66 5.18
N ALA A 120 6.64 -14.38 5.05
CA ALA A 120 5.36 -13.98 4.48
C ALA A 120 5.18 -14.46 3.03
N ASP A 121 6.25 -14.48 2.23
CA ASP A 121 6.22 -14.92 0.83
C ASP A 121 6.31 -16.44 0.66
N ASN A 122 6.88 -17.16 1.63
CA ASN A 122 7.23 -18.57 1.46
C ASN A 122 6.53 -19.54 2.43
N CYS A 123 6.36 -19.16 3.69
CA CYS A 123 5.94 -20.03 4.78
C CYS A 123 4.83 -19.42 5.65
N ARG A 124 3.94 -18.65 5.03
CA ARG A 124 2.88 -17.90 5.72
C ARG A 124 1.87 -18.78 6.44
N LYS A 125 1.55 -19.97 5.93
CA LYS A 125 0.62 -20.90 6.59
C LYS A 125 1.32 -21.57 7.77
N PHE A 126 2.53 -22.08 7.57
CA PHE A 126 3.34 -22.67 8.64
C PHE A 126 3.53 -21.70 9.81
N CYS A 127 3.82 -20.43 9.51
CA CYS A 127 4.01 -19.39 10.53
C CYS A 127 2.71 -18.72 11.01
N GLY A 128 1.55 -19.23 10.61
CA GLY A 128 0.25 -18.71 11.08
C GLY A 128 -0.03 -17.25 10.68
N LEU A 129 0.58 -16.75 9.60
CA LEU A 129 0.43 -15.39 9.09
C LEU A 129 -0.81 -15.23 8.19
N CYS A 130 -1.60 -16.29 8.01
CA CYS A 130 -2.80 -16.28 7.17
C CYS A 130 -3.86 -17.27 7.63
N SER A 131 -5.08 -17.09 7.12
CA SER A 131 -6.14 -18.10 7.24
C SER A 131 -7.13 -18.00 6.07
N GLY A 132 -7.50 -19.13 5.47
CA GLY A 132 -8.48 -19.15 4.38
C GLY A 132 -8.00 -18.47 3.11
N LEU A 133 -8.62 -17.34 2.76
CA LEU A 133 -8.28 -16.50 1.61
C LEU A 133 -7.91 -15.11 2.09
N ASP A 134 -6.78 -14.57 1.63
CA ASP A 134 -6.36 -13.21 1.96
C ASP A 134 -6.34 -12.32 0.73
N ARG A 135 -6.73 -11.06 0.91
CA ARG A 135 -6.47 -9.98 -0.04
C ARG A 135 -5.13 -9.35 0.30
N VAL A 136 -4.19 -9.41 -0.62
CA VAL A 136 -2.85 -8.83 -0.46
C VAL A 136 -2.56 -7.84 -1.58
N ILE A 137 -1.69 -6.85 -1.32
CA ILE A 137 -1.07 -6.06 -2.37
C ILE A 137 -0.29 -7.00 -3.28
N ASP A 138 -0.42 -6.83 -4.58
CA ASP A 138 0.38 -7.57 -5.55
C ASP A 138 1.78 -6.94 -5.67
N TYR A 139 2.66 -7.23 -4.72
CA TYR A 139 4.02 -6.70 -4.69
C TYR A 139 4.85 -7.01 -5.95
N SER A 140 4.44 -7.99 -6.77
CA SER A 140 5.09 -8.29 -8.05
C SER A 140 4.78 -7.25 -9.14
N SER A 141 3.69 -6.50 -9.02
CA SER A 141 3.33 -5.41 -9.94
C SER A 141 3.68 -4.02 -9.41
N VAL A 142 3.88 -3.88 -8.09
CA VAL A 142 4.13 -2.57 -7.45
C VAL A 142 5.57 -2.32 -7.02
N VAL A 143 6.51 -3.28 -7.06
CA VAL A 143 7.93 -2.99 -6.79
C VAL A 143 8.66 -2.78 -8.12
N GLY A 144 9.39 -1.67 -8.28
CA GLY A 144 10.09 -1.36 -9.54
C GLY A 144 11.18 -0.31 -9.44
#